data_AF-A0A1V4UZV5-F1
#
_entry.id   AF-A0A1V4UZV5-F1
#
_cell.length_a   1.000
_cell.length_b   1.000
_cell.length_c   1.000
_cell.angle_alpha   90.00
_cell.angle_beta   90.00
_cell.angle_gamma   90.00
#
_symmetry.space_group_name_H-M   'P 1'
#
loop_
_entity.id
_entity.type
_entity.pdbx_description
1 polymer ?
#
loop_
_entity_poly.entity_id
_entity_poly.type
_entity_poly.pdbx_seq_one_letter_code
_entity_poly.pdbx_strand_id
1 'polypeptide(L)'
;MGLDPYLLFMILLGIYVAVLIVIGIWSSRRQGSVTEFWLAGRELGAITIGFAAAASWLTASALLLATGLFLFLGLGSVWIWVFPNIAGLVLIAHLASRIRRIPAMTQPELLEIRYDPVVRAPVALAIAIMMVLFSVVDFIGFKLVLQTFFGVPPAYAIAIMAVSVAAYVSLGGFRAVVWTDMVQYSFLAALAIAVAFLAVRAAAASGTSLLQASASLGGDWWNPFLLGGVAAALVYQLALLPGWVAEQDPWQKVWAARDLKAARGGLLLGAALLALVYAACLVTAIALRAIYPLPDGEMAAEMLYLQFISDSVPPAAIAFLTIGFAAASMSCTDTFATSGASCLSRDIIQRFLRPQATMSEMLIISRVLVVLMIAISALVALNVESIMDAVIMATVIGTTSYFFPIVGGLYWKRATKWGALAAVVVGGGLQIMIIAYESFILKAPVETLFPALGRLGIPLLVEHGVLVGLSLSGLCFVGISILTKKPDPMRLAPFFSEVAEAVLGEQIVHVDRSSPDYSLIQSKVEEKVTGARAHLNLKLDLESEGTEGDYELPWDSFVRRLKEDYPRWYTPTGSHIVYRLSHGDMLSCIKMVRGGRSQVWLSSDPAVADVPRERDELFLSAQEIDMVLSAMKRKA
;
A
#
# COMPACT_ATOMS: atom_id res chain seq x y z
N MET A 1 -8.26 -30.29 35.45
CA MET A 1 -6.99 -29.86 34.83
C MET A 1 -7.34 -29.03 33.62
N GLY A 2 -7.17 -27.71 33.70
CA GLY A 2 -7.34 -26.85 32.52
C GLY A 2 -6.21 -27.11 31.52
N LEU A 3 -6.51 -27.00 30.22
CA LEU A 3 -5.48 -27.02 29.17
C LEU A 3 -4.43 -25.95 29.46
N ASP A 4 -3.16 -26.26 29.22
CA ASP A 4 -2.07 -25.29 29.24
C ASP A 4 -2.42 -24.09 28.33
N PRO A 5 -2.35 -22.83 28.82
CA PRO A 5 -2.68 -21.64 28.05
C PRO A 5 -1.94 -21.55 26.72
N TYR A 6 -0.68 -21.96 26.68
CA TYR A 6 0.10 -21.94 25.45
C TYR A 6 -0.41 -22.99 24.45
N LEU A 7 -0.68 -24.22 24.90
CA LEU A 7 -1.31 -25.24 24.06
C LEU A 7 -2.69 -24.79 23.53
N LEU A 8 -3.51 -24.17 24.38
CA LEU A 8 -4.80 -23.61 23.98
C LEU A 8 -4.63 -22.54 22.90
N PHE A 9 -3.68 -21.63 23.08
CA PHE A 9 -3.33 -20.63 22.07
C PHE A 9 -2.93 -21.28 20.74
N MET A 10 -2.06 -22.30 20.76
CA MET A 10 -1.62 -22.99 19.53
C MET A 10 -2.78 -23.70 18.81
N ILE A 11 -3.73 -24.27 19.55
CA ILE A 11 -4.95 -24.86 18.97
C ILE A 11 -5.81 -23.78 18.31
N LEU A 12 -6.06 -22.67 19.02
CA LEU A 12 -6.82 -21.55 18.49
C LEU A 12 -6.15 -20.92 17.27
N LEU A 13 -4.82 -20.80 17.28
CA LEU A 13 -4.02 -20.31 16.17
C LEU A 13 -4.14 -21.25 14.96
N GLY A 14 -4.06 -22.56 15.17
CA GLY A 14 -4.25 -23.55 14.10
C GLY A 14 -5.63 -23.46 13.45
N ILE A 15 -6.69 -23.31 14.26
CA ILE A 15 -8.06 -23.09 13.76
C ILE A 15 -8.14 -21.78 12.98
N TYR A 16 -7.59 -20.70 13.53
CA TYR A 16 -7.57 -19.38 12.90
C TYR A 16 -6.87 -19.42 11.54
N VAL A 17 -5.66 -19.97 11.45
CA VAL A 17 -4.91 -20.12 10.20
C VAL A 17 -5.67 -21.02 9.21
N ALA A 18 -6.30 -22.11 9.67
CA ALA A 18 -7.12 -22.96 8.80
C ALA A 18 -8.31 -22.20 8.19
N VAL A 19 -8.99 -21.35 8.96
CA VAL A 19 -10.06 -20.49 8.45
C VAL A 19 -9.53 -19.52 7.39
N LEU A 20 -8.37 -18.90 7.62
CA LEU A 20 -7.75 -18.01 6.62
C LEU A 20 -7.36 -18.76 5.33
N ILE A 21 -6.81 -19.96 5.45
CA ILE A 21 -6.49 -20.82 4.31
C ILE A 21 -7.75 -21.15 3.50
N VAL A 22 -8.86 -21.48 4.16
CA VAL A 22 -10.14 -21.75 3.50
C VAL A 22 -10.64 -20.51 2.74
N ILE A 23 -10.57 -19.33 3.36
CA ILE A 23 -10.90 -18.05 2.71
C ILE A 23 -9.98 -17.80 1.50
N GLY A 24 -8.68 -18.06 1.65
CA GLY A 24 -7.68 -17.92 0.60
C GLY A 24 -7.96 -18.82 -0.60
N ILE A 25 -8.21 -20.11 -0.39
CA ILE A 25 -8.53 -21.08 -1.44
C ILE A 25 -9.87 -20.74 -2.11
N TRP A 26 -10.87 -20.31 -1.33
CA TRP A 26 -12.16 -19.90 -1.89
C TRP A 26 -12.02 -18.68 -2.79
N SER A 27 -11.22 -17.68 -2.38
CA SER A 27 -10.92 -16.48 -3.16
C SER A 27 -10.09 -16.82 -4.41
N SER A 28 -9.11 -17.72 -4.30
CA SER A 28 -8.22 -18.08 -5.40
C SER A 28 -8.94 -18.76 -6.57
N ARG A 29 -10.00 -19.54 -6.28
CA ARG A 29 -10.83 -20.18 -7.30
C ARG A 29 -11.62 -19.19 -8.18
N ARG A 30 -11.69 -17.92 -7.78
CA ARG A 30 -12.39 -16.84 -8.50
C ARG A 30 -11.43 -15.92 -9.27
N GLN A 31 -10.15 -16.30 -9.42
CA GLN A 31 -9.13 -15.49 -10.10
C GLN A 31 -8.91 -16.01 -11.53
N GLY A 32 -9.37 -15.26 -12.52
CA GLY A 32 -9.17 -15.49 -13.95
C GLY A 32 -8.32 -14.43 -14.67
N SER A 33 -8.00 -13.29 -14.02
CA SER A 33 -7.21 -12.21 -14.65
C SER A 33 -6.19 -11.51 -13.72
N VAL A 34 -5.27 -10.74 -14.31
CA VAL A 34 -4.21 -9.97 -13.63
C VAL A 34 -4.89 -8.95 -12.70
N THR A 35 -5.95 -8.31 -13.21
CA THR A 35 -6.72 -7.30 -12.48
C THR A 35 -7.49 -7.91 -11.31
N GLU A 36 -7.96 -9.15 -11.43
CA GLU A 36 -8.58 -9.87 -10.31
C GLU A 36 -7.57 -10.24 -9.23
N PHE A 37 -6.38 -10.69 -9.62
CA PHE A 37 -5.33 -11.06 -8.67
C PHE A 37 -4.77 -9.86 -7.91
N TRP A 38 -4.49 -8.74 -8.59
CA TRP A 38 -3.83 -7.58 -8.00
C TRP A 38 -4.77 -6.49 -7.49
N LEU A 39 -5.97 -6.36 -8.06
CA LEU A 39 -6.92 -5.28 -7.73
C LEU A 39 -8.31 -5.81 -7.35
N ALA A 40 -8.44 -7.10 -7.04
CA ALA A 40 -9.72 -7.74 -6.70
C ALA A 40 -10.85 -7.48 -7.73
N GLY A 41 -10.49 -7.26 -9.00
CA GLY A 41 -11.42 -6.99 -10.09
C GLY A 41 -11.98 -5.56 -10.10
N ARG A 42 -11.45 -4.66 -9.25
CA ARG A 42 -11.96 -3.30 -9.05
C ARG A 42 -13.41 -3.26 -8.54
N GLU A 43 -13.77 -4.17 -7.65
CA GLU A 43 -15.16 -4.32 -7.17
C GLU A 43 -15.34 -3.89 -5.70
N LEU A 44 -14.29 -3.45 -5.02
CA LEU A 44 -14.34 -3.24 -3.57
C LEU A 44 -15.26 -2.06 -3.20
N GLY A 45 -16.14 -2.31 -2.23
CA GLY A 45 -17.03 -1.30 -1.65
C GLY A 45 -16.38 -0.53 -0.50
N ALA A 46 -17.02 0.57 -0.08
CA ALA A 46 -16.49 1.47 0.96
C ALA A 46 -16.21 0.74 2.29
N ILE A 47 -17.14 -0.11 2.75
CA ILE A 47 -17.00 -0.81 4.04
C ILE A 47 -15.79 -1.73 4.01
N THR A 48 -15.66 -2.54 2.97
CA THR A 48 -14.53 -3.45 2.78
C THR A 48 -13.20 -2.70 2.74
N ILE A 49 -13.12 -1.59 2.00
CA ILE A 49 -11.92 -0.75 1.96
C ILE A 49 -11.61 -0.14 3.33
N GLY A 50 -12.61 0.34 4.06
CA GLY A 50 -12.38 1.00 5.35
C GLY A 50 -11.89 0.05 6.42
N PHE A 51 -12.51 -1.12 6.54
CA PHE A 51 -12.03 -2.17 7.45
C PHE A 51 -10.66 -2.67 7.04
N ALA A 52 -10.41 -2.89 5.75
CA ALA A 52 -9.10 -3.34 5.29
C ALA A 52 -8.00 -2.28 5.51
N ALA A 53 -8.27 -1.01 5.21
CA ALA A 53 -7.30 0.07 5.42
C ALA A 53 -6.98 0.26 6.91
N ALA A 54 -7.98 0.13 7.79
CA ALA A 54 -7.77 0.18 9.23
C ALA A 54 -7.00 -1.05 9.73
N ALA A 55 -7.31 -2.24 9.21
CA ALA A 55 -6.60 -3.48 9.55
C ALA A 55 -5.12 -3.39 9.21
N SER A 56 -4.76 -2.84 8.04
CA SER A 56 -3.37 -2.77 7.57
C SER A 56 -2.51 -1.76 8.34
N TRP A 57 -3.11 -0.77 9.01
CA TRP A 57 -2.39 0.25 9.80
C TRP A 57 -2.55 0.06 11.32
N LEU A 58 -3.31 -0.96 11.76
CA LEU A 58 -3.41 -1.32 13.18
C LEU A 58 -2.84 -2.71 13.43
N THR A 59 -1.74 -2.72 14.17
CA THR A 59 -0.99 -3.91 14.49
C THR A 59 -1.01 -4.15 16.00
N ALA A 60 -0.52 -5.30 16.46
CA ALA A 60 -0.21 -5.47 17.88
C ALA A 60 0.74 -4.36 18.37
N SER A 61 1.79 -4.09 17.59
CA SER A 61 2.79 -3.06 17.88
C SER A 61 2.17 -1.65 17.94
N ALA A 62 1.17 -1.35 17.11
CA ALA A 62 0.48 -0.06 17.12
C ALA A 62 -0.33 0.15 18.41
N LEU A 63 -0.93 -0.91 18.98
CA LEU A 63 -1.60 -0.82 20.29
C LEU A 63 -0.60 -0.54 21.40
N LEU A 64 0.50 -1.30 21.43
CA LEU A 64 1.56 -1.17 22.43
C LEU A 64 2.17 0.23 22.36
N LEU A 65 2.58 0.66 21.16
CA LEU A 65 3.19 1.97 20.91
C LEU A 65 2.24 3.11 21.23
N ALA A 66 1.00 3.09 20.76
CA ALA A 66 0.06 4.17 21.02
C ALA A 66 -0.27 4.31 22.52
N THR A 67 -0.53 3.19 23.23
CA THR A 67 -0.76 3.24 24.67
C THR A 67 0.50 3.66 25.43
N GLY A 68 1.68 3.12 25.08
CA GLY A 68 2.96 3.48 25.71
C GLY A 68 3.29 4.97 25.56
N LEU A 69 3.10 5.52 24.37
CA LEU A 69 3.30 6.95 24.10
C LEU A 69 2.35 7.84 24.91
N PHE A 70 1.06 7.47 25.03
CA PHE A 70 0.13 8.21 25.90
C PHE A 70 0.49 8.10 27.38
N LEU A 71 0.96 6.92 27.83
CA LEU A 71 1.39 6.72 29.22
C LEU A 71 2.59 7.60 29.58
N PHE A 72 3.60 7.63 28.71
CA PHE A 72 4.89 8.26 28.95
C PHE A 72 4.89 9.76 28.64
N LEU A 73 4.35 10.17 27.49
CA LEU A 73 4.42 11.54 26.97
C LEU A 73 3.07 12.29 26.96
N GLY A 74 1.98 11.63 27.36
CA GLY A 74 0.63 12.21 27.34
C GLY A 74 0.13 12.54 25.94
N LEU A 75 -0.83 13.46 25.84
CA LEU A 75 -1.42 13.88 24.56
C LEU A 75 -0.43 14.57 23.62
N GLY A 76 0.71 15.04 24.12
CA GLY A 76 1.78 15.57 23.27
C GLY A 76 2.27 14.56 22.22
N SER A 77 2.21 13.27 22.53
CA SER A 77 2.61 12.19 21.62
C SER A 77 1.69 11.98 20.42
N VAL A 78 0.51 12.61 20.40
CA VAL A 78 -0.44 12.45 19.28
C VAL A 78 0.19 12.78 17.93
N TRP A 79 1.14 13.72 17.90
CA TRP A 79 1.83 14.15 16.68
C TRP A 79 2.86 13.14 16.19
N ILE A 80 3.39 12.29 17.07
CA ILE A 80 4.39 11.27 16.72
C ILE A 80 3.70 10.11 15.99
N TRP A 81 2.54 9.67 16.48
CA TRP A 81 1.93 8.42 16.01
C TRP A 81 0.49 8.55 15.49
N VAL A 82 -0.43 8.97 16.36
CA VAL A 82 -1.88 8.88 16.11
C VAL A 82 -2.32 9.81 14.99
N PHE A 83 -1.87 11.07 15.01
CA PHE A 83 -2.21 12.06 14.01
C PHE A 83 -1.69 11.69 12.61
N PRO A 84 -0.39 11.37 12.38
CA PRO A 84 0.09 11.05 11.04
C PRO A 84 -0.60 9.81 10.43
N ASN A 85 -0.94 8.81 11.23
CA ASN A 85 -1.73 7.64 10.81
C ASN A 85 -3.16 8.03 10.36
N ILE A 86 -3.88 8.84 11.14
CA ILE A 86 -5.23 9.24 10.75
C ILE A 86 -5.19 10.20 9.56
N ALA A 87 -4.29 11.19 9.61
CA ALA A 87 -4.13 12.20 8.56
C ALA A 87 -3.67 11.58 7.23
N GLY A 88 -2.82 10.55 7.25
CA GLY A 88 -2.37 9.82 6.07
C GLY A 88 -3.54 9.26 5.26
N LEU A 89 -4.42 8.46 5.88
CA LEU A 89 -5.62 7.93 5.20
C LEU A 89 -6.56 9.02 4.72
N VAL A 90 -6.76 10.07 5.53
CA VAL A 90 -7.58 11.22 5.14
C VAL A 90 -7.00 11.90 3.90
N LEU A 91 -5.69 12.16 3.86
CA LEU A 91 -5.04 12.78 2.71
C LEU A 91 -5.12 11.90 1.46
N ILE A 92 -4.88 10.59 1.58
CA ILE A 92 -5.03 9.65 0.46
C ILE A 92 -6.48 9.63 -0.03
N ALA A 93 -7.48 9.74 0.86
CA ALA A 93 -8.88 9.85 0.47
C ALA A 93 -9.16 11.11 -0.37
N HIS A 94 -8.47 12.22 -0.13
CA HIS A 94 -8.53 13.41 -0.96
C HIS A 94 -7.82 13.21 -2.31
N LEU A 95 -6.67 12.52 -2.30
CA LEU A 95 -5.92 12.17 -3.51
C LEU A 95 -6.64 11.12 -4.38
N ALA A 96 -7.57 10.34 -3.82
CA ALA A 96 -8.23 9.21 -4.49
C ALA A 96 -8.82 9.56 -5.86
N SER A 97 -9.31 10.79 -6.04
CA SER A 97 -9.83 11.28 -7.33
C SER A 97 -8.78 11.32 -8.44
N ARG A 98 -7.54 11.65 -8.12
CA ARG A 98 -6.40 11.67 -9.03
C ARG A 98 -5.81 10.28 -9.23
N ILE A 99 -5.63 9.55 -8.11
CA ILE A 99 -5.06 8.20 -8.10
C ILE A 99 -5.89 7.26 -8.98
N ARG A 100 -7.22 7.24 -8.78
CA ARG A 100 -8.10 6.28 -9.43
C ARG A 100 -8.21 6.49 -10.94
N ARG A 101 -7.92 7.68 -11.49
CA ARG A 101 -8.01 7.93 -12.95
C ARG A 101 -6.82 7.32 -13.73
N ILE A 102 -5.75 6.95 -13.03
CA ILE A 102 -4.53 6.45 -13.64
C ILE A 102 -4.62 4.92 -13.68
N PRO A 103 -4.37 4.28 -14.85
CA PRO A 103 -4.50 2.84 -15.02
C PRO A 103 -3.25 2.09 -14.53
N ALA A 104 -2.80 2.43 -13.33
CA ALA A 104 -1.70 1.75 -12.65
C ALA A 104 -2.25 0.73 -11.65
N MET A 105 -1.42 -0.25 -11.30
CA MET A 105 -1.67 -1.17 -10.19
C MET A 105 -0.65 -0.99 -9.05
N THR A 106 0.47 -0.33 -9.34
CA THR A 106 1.52 -0.03 -8.38
C THR A 106 2.00 1.41 -8.54
N GLN A 107 2.52 2.01 -7.46
CA GLN A 107 3.10 3.36 -7.53
C GLN A 107 4.28 3.47 -8.50
N PRO A 108 5.21 2.49 -8.61
CA PRO A 108 6.28 2.55 -9.60
C PRO A 108 5.75 2.58 -11.04
N GLU A 109 4.71 1.80 -11.34
CA GLU A 109 4.04 1.85 -12.65
C GLU A 109 3.43 3.23 -12.91
N LEU A 110 2.75 3.83 -11.92
CA LEU A 110 2.24 5.20 -12.02
C LEU A 110 3.36 6.20 -12.35
N LEU A 111 4.51 6.08 -11.69
CA LEU A 111 5.65 6.95 -11.94
C LEU A 111 6.32 6.71 -13.30
N GLU A 112 6.30 5.48 -13.82
CA GLU A 112 6.72 5.22 -15.20
C GLU A 112 5.78 5.89 -16.22
N ILE A 113 4.46 5.80 -16.01
CA ILE A 113 3.47 6.49 -16.87
C ILE A 113 3.80 7.98 -16.88
N ARG A 114 4.04 8.57 -15.70
CA ARG A 114 4.31 10.01 -15.53
C ARG A 114 5.65 10.46 -16.08
N TYR A 115 6.71 9.71 -15.81
CA TYR A 115 8.08 10.14 -15.99
C TYR A 115 8.74 9.38 -17.12
N ASP A 116 9.19 8.15 -16.84
CA ASP A 116 9.98 7.32 -17.75
C ASP A 116 10.27 5.95 -17.09
N PRO A 117 10.54 4.88 -17.87
CA PRO A 117 10.96 3.59 -17.35
C PRO A 117 12.13 3.65 -16.35
N VAL A 118 13.04 4.63 -16.47
CA VAL A 118 14.21 4.77 -15.59
C VAL A 118 13.85 4.94 -14.10
N VAL A 119 12.65 5.46 -13.80
CA VAL A 119 12.21 5.72 -12.41
C VAL A 119 11.57 4.47 -11.79
N ARG A 120 11.11 3.50 -12.61
CA ARG A 120 10.27 2.38 -12.15
C ARG A 120 11.01 1.48 -11.14
N ALA A 121 12.17 0.94 -11.51
CA ALA A 121 12.88 -0.02 -10.66
C ALA A 121 13.43 0.61 -9.36
N PRO A 122 14.05 1.82 -9.35
CA PRO A 122 14.51 2.45 -8.12
C PRO A 122 13.38 2.68 -7.11
N VAL A 123 12.20 3.13 -7.57
CA VAL A 123 11.04 3.32 -6.68
C VAL A 123 10.51 1.98 -6.19
N ALA A 124 10.40 0.98 -7.05
CA ALA A 124 9.93 -0.35 -6.66
C ALA A 124 10.82 -0.96 -5.57
N LEU A 125 12.14 -0.77 -5.64
CA LEU A 125 13.08 -1.21 -4.62
C LEU A 125 12.91 -0.43 -3.32
N ALA A 126 12.78 0.90 -3.37
CA ALA A 126 12.55 1.72 -2.19
C ALA A 126 11.25 1.34 -1.46
N ILE A 127 10.17 1.12 -2.21
CA ILE A 127 8.90 0.61 -1.66
C ILE A 127 9.10 -0.77 -1.04
N ALA A 128 9.79 -1.70 -1.72
CA ALA A 128 10.02 -3.03 -1.17
C ALA A 128 10.79 -3.00 0.16
N ILE A 129 11.82 -2.16 0.28
CA ILE A 129 12.56 -1.96 1.53
C ILE A 129 11.65 -1.41 2.63
N MET A 130 10.86 -0.38 2.32
CA MET A 130 9.89 0.19 3.26
C MET A 130 8.88 -0.88 3.74
N MET A 131 8.32 -1.67 2.83
CA MET A 131 7.36 -2.74 3.16
C MET A 131 7.99 -3.83 4.05
N VAL A 132 9.25 -4.20 3.81
CA VAL A 132 9.98 -5.13 4.70
C VAL A 132 10.07 -4.53 6.11
N LEU A 133 10.47 -3.27 6.24
CA LEU A 133 10.64 -2.65 7.55
C LEU A 133 9.32 -2.48 8.30
N PHE A 134 8.22 -2.15 7.63
CA PHE A 134 6.90 -2.18 8.27
C PHE A 134 6.51 -3.58 8.73
N SER A 135 6.79 -4.61 7.94
CA SER A 135 6.56 -6.00 8.36
C SER A 135 7.46 -6.41 9.54
N VAL A 136 8.69 -5.88 9.65
CA VAL A 136 9.56 -6.09 10.83
C VAL A 136 8.88 -5.60 12.11
N VAL A 137 8.21 -4.45 12.06
CA VAL A 137 7.47 -3.87 13.20
C VAL A 137 6.44 -4.88 13.73
N ASP A 138 5.73 -5.58 12.84
CA ASP A 138 4.68 -6.53 13.22
C ASP A 138 5.25 -7.79 13.87
N PHE A 139 6.38 -8.29 13.35
CA PHE A 139 7.13 -9.38 13.96
C PHE A 139 7.61 -9.01 15.36
N ILE A 140 8.07 -7.77 15.57
CA ILE A 140 8.49 -7.30 16.90
C ILE A 140 7.31 -7.32 17.87
N GLY A 141 6.16 -6.75 17.49
CA GLY A 141 4.99 -6.73 18.38
C GLY A 141 4.51 -8.13 18.74
N PHE A 142 4.43 -9.03 17.76
CA PHE A 142 3.99 -10.41 18.03
C PHE A 142 5.01 -11.21 18.85
N LYS A 143 6.31 -10.99 18.61
CA LYS A 143 7.41 -11.52 19.44
C LYS A 143 7.23 -11.11 20.90
N LEU A 144 7.01 -9.82 21.16
CA LEU A 144 6.81 -9.29 22.51
C LEU A 144 5.56 -9.86 23.19
N VAL A 145 4.46 -10.01 22.45
CA VAL A 145 3.22 -10.64 22.94
C VAL A 145 3.48 -12.08 23.41
N LEU A 146 4.08 -12.93 22.58
CA LEU A 146 4.30 -14.34 22.93
C LEU A 146 5.35 -14.52 24.03
N GLN A 147 6.37 -13.66 24.07
CA GLN A 147 7.33 -13.63 25.16
C GLN A 147 6.67 -13.28 26.49
N THR A 148 5.82 -12.25 26.50
CA THR A 148 5.21 -11.76 27.74
C THR A 148 4.17 -12.74 28.29
N PHE A 149 3.32 -13.30 27.41
CA PHE A 149 2.22 -14.16 27.85
C PHE A 149 2.60 -15.61 28.10
N PHE A 150 3.60 -16.13 27.37
CA PHE A 150 3.93 -17.57 27.40
C PHE A 150 5.41 -17.85 27.62
N GLY A 151 6.28 -16.83 27.72
CA GLY A 151 7.71 -17.01 27.83
C GLY A 151 8.36 -17.64 26.59
N VAL A 152 7.71 -17.55 25.42
CA VAL A 152 8.21 -18.18 24.19
C VAL A 152 9.49 -17.47 23.74
N PRO A 153 10.60 -18.20 23.48
CA PRO A 153 11.82 -17.56 23.05
C PRO A 153 11.64 -16.79 21.72
N PRO A 154 12.35 -15.67 21.53
CA PRO A 154 12.13 -14.74 20.40
C PRO A 154 12.11 -15.41 19.03
N ALA A 155 13.07 -16.30 18.77
CA ALA A 155 13.20 -16.98 17.48
C ALA A 155 11.99 -17.88 17.16
N TYR A 156 11.41 -18.54 18.17
CA TYR A 156 10.22 -19.37 17.98
C TYR A 156 8.97 -18.52 17.75
N ALA A 157 8.82 -17.39 18.45
CA ALA A 157 7.70 -16.48 18.24
C ALA A 157 7.68 -15.93 16.79
N ILE A 158 8.84 -15.51 16.30
CA ILE A 158 9.01 -15.07 14.90
C ILE A 158 8.74 -16.22 13.93
N ALA A 159 9.26 -17.42 14.19
CA ALA A 159 9.05 -18.58 13.32
C ALA A 159 7.56 -18.98 13.23
N ILE A 160 6.84 -18.99 14.36
CA ILE A 160 5.39 -19.28 14.41
C ILE A 160 4.64 -18.32 13.50
N MET A 161 4.94 -17.02 13.59
CA MET A 161 4.30 -16.02 12.75
C MET A 161 4.67 -16.17 11.28
N ALA A 162 5.96 -16.30 10.96
CA ALA A 162 6.44 -16.41 9.59
C ALA A 162 5.83 -17.61 8.86
N VAL A 163 5.79 -18.78 9.52
CA VAL A 163 5.17 -19.99 8.97
C VAL A 163 3.66 -19.81 8.80
N SER A 164 2.99 -19.23 9.80
CA SER A 164 1.53 -19.00 9.75
C SER A 164 1.15 -18.09 8.59
N VAL A 165 1.83 -16.95 8.44
CA VAL A 165 1.57 -15.99 7.37
C VAL A 165 1.92 -16.57 6.00
N ALA A 166 3.09 -17.19 5.85
CA ALA A 166 3.48 -17.82 4.58
C ALA A 166 2.48 -18.89 4.12
N ALA A 167 1.87 -19.63 5.05
CA ALA A 167 0.91 -20.69 4.75
C ALA A 167 -0.39 -20.17 4.10
N TYR A 168 -0.98 -19.06 4.58
CA TYR A 168 -2.26 -18.58 4.03
C TYR A 168 -2.09 -17.54 2.92
N VAL A 169 -1.09 -16.67 2.99
CA VAL A 169 -0.93 -15.55 2.03
C VAL A 169 -0.55 -16.06 0.63
N SER A 170 0.26 -17.12 0.57
CA SER A 170 0.66 -17.75 -0.69
C SER A 170 -0.53 -18.25 -1.51
N LEU A 171 -1.72 -18.44 -0.91
CA LEU A 171 -2.90 -18.96 -1.58
C LEU A 171 -3.85 -17.86 -2.09
N GLY A 172 -3.91 -16.71 -1.42
CA GLY A 172 -5.11 -15.85 -1.45
C GLY A 172 -5.16 -14.70 -2.46
N GLY A 173 -4.02 -14.13 -2.89
CA GLY A 173 -4.00 -12.90 -3.71
C GLY A 173 -4.60 -11.68 -3.00
N PHE A 174 -4.62 -10.51 -3.66
CA PHE A 174 -5.05 -9.25 -3.04
C PHE A 174 -6.50 -9.30 -2.53
N ARG A 175 -7.40 -9.98 -3.26
CA ARG A 175 -8.80 -10.14 -2.83
C ARG A 175 -8.93 -10.91 -1.53
N ALA A 176 -8.16 -11.98 -1.32
CA ALA A 176 -8.25 -12.71 -0.05
C ALA A 176 -7.74 -11.86 1.11
N VAL A 177 -6.61 -11.16 0.93
CA VAL A 177 -6.02 -10.26 1.93
C VAL A 177 -7.07 -9.26 2.42
N VAL A 178 -7.75 -8.59 1.50
CA VAL A 178 -8.80 -7.63 1.86
C VAL A 178 -9.97 -8.26 2.65
N TRP A 179 -10.33 -9.51 2.38
CA TRP A 179 -11.38 -10.21 3.12
C TRP A 179 -10.91 -10.68 4.50
N THR A 180 -9.66 -11.17 4.60
CA THR A 180 -9.08 -11.58 5.88
C THR A 180 -8.90 -10.37 6.80
N ASP A 181 -8.47 -9.23 6.24
CA ASP A 181 -8.29 -7.96 6.94
C ASP A 181 -9.56 -7.51 7.68
N MET A 182 -10.74 -7.64 7.04
CA MET A 182 -12.00 -7.26 7.66
C MET A 182 -12.28 -8.05 8.95
N VAL A 183 -11.97 -9.34 8.92
CA VAL A 183 -12.14 -10.24 10.05
C VAL A 183 -11.11 -9.91 11.13
N GLN A 184 -9.85 -9.72 10.73
CA GLN A 184 -8.72 -9.42 11.61
C GLN A 184 -8.88 -8.09 12.36
N TYR A 185 -9.33 -7.03 11.67
CA TYR A 185 -9.65 -5.75 12.31
C TYR A 185 -10.71 -5.91 13.42
N SER A 186 -11.73 -6.74 13.18
CA SER A 186 -12.80 -6.95 14.15
C SER A 186 -12.28 -7.58 15.45
N PHE A 187 -11.36 -8.55 15.35
CA PHE A 187 -10.68 -9.14 16.52
C PHE A 187 -9.85 -8.11 17.26
N LEU A 188 -9.08 -7.29 16.53
CA LEU A 188 -8.21 -6.27 17.10
C LEU A 188 -8.98 -5.15 17.81
N ALA A 189 -10.03 -4.63 17.17
CA ALA A 189 -10.87 -3.59 17.75
C ALA A 189 -11.58 -4.11 19.02
N ALA A 190 -12.08 -5.35 18.99
CA ALA A 190 -12.66 -6.00 20.16
C ALA A 190 -11.65 -6.15 21.30
N LEU A 191 -10.40 -6.55 20.99
CA LEU A 191 -9.30 -6.62 21.93
C LEU A 191 -9.02 -5.25 22.57
N ALA A 192 -8.82 -4.20 21.77
CA ALA A 192 -8.51 -2.86 22.27
C ALA A 192 -9.62 -2.31 23.18
N ILE A 193 -10.90 -2.48 22.80
CA ILE A 193 -12.05 -2.06 23.60
C ILE A 193 -12.15 -2.88 24.89
N ALA A 194 -11.93 -4.19 24.83
CA ALA A 194 -11.98 -5.06 26.00
C ALA A 194 -10.89 -4.68 27.01
N VAL A 195 -9.66 -4.42 26.56
CA VAL A 195 -8.55 -4.00 27.44
C VAL A 195 -8.83 -2.63 28.06
N ALA A 196 -9.36 -1.67 27.29
CA ALA A 196 -9.76 -0.38 27.82
C ALA A 196 -10.84 -0.51 28.93
N PHE A 197 -11.85 -1.36 28.70
CA PHE A 197 -12.87 -1.65 29.70
C PHE A 197 -12.29 -2.30 30.96
N LEU A 198 -11.39 -3.29 30.81
CA LEU A 198 -10.72 -3.94 31.93
C LEU A 198 -9.86 -2.95 32.73
N ALA A 199 -9.10 -2.08 32.06
CA ALA A 199 -8.28 -1.06 32.70
C ALA A 199 -9.12 -0.09 33.54
N VAL A 200 -10.23 0.40 32.99
CA VAL A 200 -11.18 1.26 33.72
C VAL A 200 -11.75 0.55 34.95
N ARG A 201 -12.08 -0.73 34.84
CA ARG A 201 -12.57 -1.52 35.99
C ARG A 201 -11.50 -1.72 37.05
N ALA A 202 -10.25 -1.97 36.66
CA ALA A 202 -9.12 -2.12 37.57
C ALA A 202 -8.87 -0.81 38.34
N ALA A 203 -8.88 0.34 37.66
CA ALA A 203 -8.79 1.65 38.30
C ALA A 203 -9.97 1.91 39.26
N ALA A 204 -11.20 1.57 38.86
CA ALA A 204 -12.35 1.71 39.75
C ALA A 204 -12.24 0.81 41.00
N ALA A 205 -11.69 -0.40 40.86
CA ALA A 205 -11.43 -1.32 41.97
C ALA A 205 -10.33 -0.82 42.92
N SER A 206 -9.38 -0.01 42.44
CA SER A 206 -8.41 0.69 43.29
C SER A 206 -8.96 1.98 43.93
N GLY A 207 -10.25 2.28 43.73
CA GLY A 207 -10.93 3.43 44.31
C GLY A 207 -10.84 4.72 43.49
N THR A 208 -10.28 4.66 42.27
CA THR A 208 -10.13 5.83 41.39
C THR A 208 -11.02 5.69 40.16
N SER A 209 -12.05 6.54 40.05
CA SER A 209 -12.85 6.60 38.82
C SER A 209 -12.02 7.13 37.65
N LEU A 210 -12.42 6.82 36.41
CA LEU A 210 -11.73 7.31 35.22
C LEU A 210 -11.65 8.85 35.17
N LEU A 211 -12.69 9.55 35.67
CA LEU A 211 -12.68 11.00 35.75
C LEU A 211 -11.66 11.52 36.76
N GLN A 212 -11.52 10.87 37.92
CA GLN A 212 -10.51 11.23 38.92
C GLN A 212 -9.10 10.93 38.41
N ALA A 213 -8.91 9.78 37.74
CA ALA A 213 -7.66 9.42 37.07
C ALA A 213 -7.28 10.47 36.02
N SER A 214 -8.22 10.86 35.16
CA SER A 214 -8.04 11.90 34.16
C SER A 214 -7.65 13.25 34.78
N ALA A 215 -8.24 13.59 35.93
CA ALA A 215 -7.98 14.86 36.62
C ALA A 215 -6.62 14.88 37.35
N SER A 216 -6.11 13.73 37.79
CA SER A 216 -4.83 13.63 38.51
C SER A 216 -3.59 13.71 37.61
N LEU A 217 -3.76 13.54 36.29
CA LEU A 217 -2.67 13.60 35.30
C LEU A 217 -2.05 15.00 35.14
N GLY A 218 -2.73 16.05 35.62
CA GLY A 218 -2.28 17.44 35.47
C GLY A 218 -2.52 18.02 34.07
N GLY A 219 -2.43 19.34 33.96
CA GLY A 219 -2.70 20.06 32.71
C GLY A 219 -1.72 19.75 31.59
N ASP A 220 -0.45 19.50 31.92
CA ASP A 220 0.60 19.23 30.94
C ASP A 220 0.38 17.92 30.18
N TRP A 221 -0.13 16.88 30.85
CA TRP A 221 -0.43 15.61 30.19
C TRP A 221 -1.49 15.77 29.08
N TRP A 222 -2.44 16.68 29.27
CA TRP A 222 -3.48 17.00 28.30
C TRP A 222 -3.04 18.02 27.24
N ASN A 223 -1.84 18.60 27.35
CA ASN A 223 -1.34 19.58 26.40
C ASN A 223 -0.78 18.88 25.14
N PRO A 224 -1.47 18.96 23.98
CA PRO A 224 -0.98 18.33 22.76
C PRO A 224 0.30 18.98 22.22
N PHE A 225 0.68 20.16 22.72
CA PHE A 225 1.88 20.88 22.29
C PHE A 225 2.99 20.87 23.35
N LEU A 226 2.92 19.96 24.33
CA LEU A 226 3.93 19.82 25.38
C LEU A 226 5.34 19.57 24.82
N LEU A 227 5.44 18.79 23.74
CA LEU A 227 6.69 18.38 23.11
C LEU A 227 7.28 19.46 22.21
N GLY A 228 7.48 20.68 22.72
CA GLY A 228 8.14 21.77 21.97
C GLY A 228 7.21 22.66 21.14
N GLY A 229 5.91 22.69 21.46
CA GLY A 229 4.97 23.61 20.84
C GLY A 229 4.49 23.17 19.45
N VAL A 230 3.86 24.12 18.75
CA VAL A 230 3.41 23.93 17.36
C VAL A 230 4.57 23.64 16.41
N ALA A 231 5.74 24.23 16.65
CA ALA A 231 6.91 24.06 15.80
C ALA A 231 7.37 22.60 15.74
N ALA A 232 7.50 21.95 16.89
CA ALA A 232 7.88 20.54 16.97
C ALA A 232 6.81 19.61 16.38
N ALA A 233 5.52 19.90 16.64
CA ALA A 233 4.42 19.17 16.02
C ALA A 233 4.50 19.20 14.48
N LEU A 234 4.80 20.38 13.91
CA LEU A 234 5.01 20.54 12.46
C LEU A 234 6.25 19.78 11.97
N VAL A 235 7.34 19.76 12.74
CA VAL A 235 8.54 18.98 12.41
C VAL A 235 8.21 17.49 12.33
N TYR A 236 7.50 16.92 13.31
CA TYR A 236 7.05 15.52 13.25
C TYR A 236 6.16 15.26 12.04
N GLN A 237 5.27 16.20 11.70
CA GLN A 237 4.44 16.04 10.50
C GLN A 237 5.25 16.10 9.22
N LEU A 238 6.25 16.97 9.11
CA LEU A 238 7.12 17.00 7.93
C LEU A 238 7.97 15.74 7.81
N ALA A 239 8.38 15.15 8.93
CA ALA A 239 9.17 13.92 8.98
C ALA A 239 8.35 12.67 8.62
N LEU A 240 7.18 12.49 9.24
CA LEU A 240 6.48 11.21 9.25
C LEU A 240 5.31 11.15 8.25
N LEU A 241 4.49 12.19 8.19
CA LEU A 241 3.26 12.19 7.38
C LEU A 241 3.49 11.88 5.89
N PRO A 242 4.53 12.40 5.22
CA PRO A 242 4.79 12.08 3.82
C PRO A 242 4.98 10.59 3.55
N GLY A 243 5.64 9.86 4.46
CA GLY A 243 5.87 8.42 4.36
C GLY A 243 4.56 7.63 4.41
N TRP A 244 3.65 7.97 5.34
CA TRP A 244 2.31 7.39 5.42
C TRP A 244 1.45 7.67 4.18
N VAL A 245 1.55 8.88 3.62
CA VAL A 245 0.82 9.25 2.38
C VAL A 245 1.38 8.51 1.16
N ALA A 246 2.70 8.30 1.13
CA ALA A 246 3.39 7.59 0.06
C ALA A 246 3.34 6.06 0.21
N GLU A 247 2.80 5.53 1.29
CA GLU A 247 2.69 4.08 1.51
C GLU A 247 1.84 3.39 0.42
N GLN A 248 2.25 2.19 -0.01
CA GLN A 248 1.78 1.56 -1.25
C GLN A 248 0.38 0.92 -1.12
N ASP A 249 0.03 0.40 0.06
CA ASP A 249 -1.20 -0.38 0.28
C ASP A 249 -2.51 0.43 0.09
N PRO A 250 -2.71 1.59 0.72
CA PRO A 250 -3.93 2.38 0.54
C PRO A 250 -4.15 2.77 -0.93
N TRP A 251 -3.06 2.95 -1.69
CA TRP A 251 -3.14 3.25 -3.12
C TRP A 251 -3.68 2.05 -3.92
N GLN A 252 -3.26 0.82 -3.58
CA GLN A 252 -3.84 -0.40 -4.16
C GLN A 252 -5.33 -0.52 -3.85
N LYS A 253 -5.73 -0.21 -2.62
CA LYS A 253 -7.15 -0.19 -2.22
C LYS A 253 -7.95 0.87 -2.99
N VAL A 254 -7.37 2.02 -3.31
CA VAL A 254 -8.00 3.03 -4.19
C VAL A 254 -8.19 2.51 -5.62
N TRP A 255 -7.18 1.85 -6.20
CA TRP A 255 -7.30 1.27 -7.55
C TRP A 255 -8.23 0.07 -7.61
N ALA A 256 -8.40 -0.66 -6.51
CA ALA A 256 -9.32 -1.78 -6.36
C ALA A 256 -10.77 -1.35 -6.05
N ALA A 257 -11.02 -0.07 -5.80
CA ALA A 257 -12.33 0.44 -5.48
C ALA A 257 -13.26 0.50 -6.71
N ARG A 258 -14.51 0.05 -6.52
CA ARG A 258 -15.54 0.06 -7.57
C ARG A 258 -15.84 1.43 -8.15
N ASP A 259 -15.79 2.46 -7.31
CA ASP A 259 -16.06 3.84 -7.71
C ASP A 259 -15.32 4.81 -6.77
N LEU A 260 -15.30 6.10 -7.13
CA LEU A 260 -14.62 7.13 -6.34
C LEU A 260 -15.26 7.32 -4.95
N LYS A 261 -16.58 7.15 -4.83
CA LYS A 261 -17.30 7.28 -3.56
C LYS A 261 -16.90 6.14 -2.61
N ALA A 262 -16.72 4.93 -3.13
CA ALA A 262 -16.23 3.77 -2.40
C ALA A 262 -14.77 3.97 -1.96
N ALA A 263 -13.90 4.46 -2.84
CA ALA A 263 -12.50 4.76 -2.49
C ALA A 263 -12.39 5.80 -1.36
N ARG A 264 -13.00 6.98 -1.55
CA ARG A 264 -12.93 8.08 -0.58
C ARG A 264 -13.67 7.75 0.71
N GLY A 265 -14.89 7.23 0.61
CA GLY A 265 -15.69 6.84 1.76
C GLY A 265 -15.06 5.71 2.56
N GLY A 266 -14.42 4.75 1.89
CA GLY A 266 -13.70 3.66 2.53
C GLY A 266 -12.48 4.14 3.30
N LEU A 267 -11.60 4.94 2.69
CA LEU A 267 -10.42 5.47 3.39
C LEU A 267 -10.78 6.38 4.58
N LEU A 268 -11.83 7.21 4.45
CA LEU A 268 -12.33 8.02 5.57
C LEU A 268 -12.94 7.16 6.69
N LEU A 269 -13.65 6.08 6.34
CA LEU A 269 -14.10 5.10 7.32
C LEU A 269 -12.91 4.43 8.01
N GLY A 270 -11.87 4.05 7.25
CA GLY A 270 -10.62 3.51 7.81
C GLY A 270 -10.00 4.47 8.83
N ALA A 271 -9.88 5.75 8.49
CA ALA A 271 -9.38 6.77 9.41
C ALA A 271 -10.22 6.90 10.70
N ALA A 272 -11.55 6.80 10.60
CA ALA A 272 -12.45 6.81 11.76
C ALA A 272 -12.30 5.54 12.62
N LEU A 273 -12.08 4.38 11.99
CA LEU A 273 -11.81 3.11 12.66
C LEU A 273 -10.47 3.12 13.39
N LEU A 274 -9.42 3.72 12.79
CA LEU A 274 -8.15 4.01 13.48
C LEU A 274 -8.37 4.87 14.73
N ALA A 275 -9.13 5.96 14.58
CA ALA A 275 -9.42 6.87 15.69
C ALA A 275 -10.18 6.17 16.84
N LEU A 276 -11.10 5.26 16.53
CA LEU A 276 -11.80 4.45 17.53
C LEU A 276 -10.84 3.61 18.37
N VAL A 277 -9.90 2.91 17.72
CA VAL A 277 -8.92 2.06 18.41
C VAL A 277 -7.91 2.89 19.20
N TYR A 278 -7.43 4.01 18.66
CA TYR A 278 -6.56 4.91 19.41
C TYR A 278 -7.26 5.60 20.58
N ALA A 279 -8.57 5.85 20.51
CA ALA A 279 -9.35 6.32 21.66
C ALA A 279 -9.41 5.25 22.76
N ALA A 280 -9.53 3.96 22.41
CA ALA A 280 -9.43 2.88 23.38
C ALA A 280 -8.02 2.80 24.01
N CYS A 281 -6.96 3.03 23.23
CA CYS A 281 -5.58 3.10 23.72
C CYS A 281 -5.38 4.27 24.70
N LEU A 282 -5.98 5.44 24.40
CA LEU A 282 -5.97 6.61 25.27
C LEU A 282 -6.68 6.35 26.60
N VAL A 283 -7.89 5.78 26.55
CA VAL A 283 -8.65 5.39 27.76
C VAL A 283 -7.86 4.40 28.60
N THR A 284 -7.22 3.42 27.95
CA THR A 284 -6.35 2.46 28.63
C THR A 284 -5.19 3.19 29.33
N ALA A 285 -4.48 4.09 28.66
CA ALA A 285 -3.38 4.84 29.24
C ALA A 285 -3.79 5.66 30.48
N ILE A 286 -4.93 6.36 30.43
CA ILE A 286 -5.46 7.13 31.56
C ILE A 286 -5.75 6.21 32.75
N ALA A 287 -6.43 5.09 32.50
CA ALA A 287 -6.77 4.14 33.56
C ALA A 287 -5.52 3.49 34.18
N LEU A 288 -4.54 3.10 33.37
CA LEU A 288 -3.30 2.50 33.85
C LEU A 288 -2.45 3.49 34.66
N ARG A 289 -2.41 4.77 34.30
CA ARG A 289 -1.74 5.82 35.10
C ARG A 289 -2.31 5.98 36.51
N ALA A 290 -3.54 5.53 36.77
CA ALA A 290 -4.14 5.58 38.10
C ALA A 290 -3.70 4.42 39.02
N ILE A 291 -3.17 3.35 38.44
CA ILE A 291 -2.84 2.11 39.17
C ILE A 291 -1.36 1.72 39.07
N TYR A 292 -0.64 2.20 38.05
CA TYR A 292 0.79 1.97 37.87
C TYR A 292 1.59 3.28 38.00
N PRO A 293 2.83 3.21 38.51
CA PRO A 293 3.74 4.34 38.47
C PRO A 293 4.08 4.73 37.04
N LEU A 294 4.62 5.95 36.86
CA LEU A 294 5.18 6.35 35.57
C LEU A 294 6.27 5.35 35.16
N PRO A 295 6.20 4.76 33.96
CA PRO A 295 7.25 3.87 33.47
C PRO A 295 8.59 4.59 33.32
N ASP A 296 9.70 3.89 33.57
CA ASP A 296 11.06 4.45 33.53
C ASP A 296 11.58 4.77 32.11
N GLY A 297 10.80 4.46 31.06
CA GLY A 297 11.13 4.75 29.67
C GLY A 297 10.03 4.30 28.70
N GLU A 298 10.20 4.63 27.43
CA GLU A 298 9.23 4.35 26.35
C GLU A 298 8.94 2.85 26.21
N MET A 299 9.98 2.01 26.12
CA MET A 299 9.81 0.56 26.00
C MET A 299 9.08 -0.03 27.22
N ALA A 300 9.36 0.45 28.43
CA ALA A 300 8.64 0.01 29.63
C ALA A 300 7.16 0.43 29.58
N ALA A 301 6.86 1.61 29.02
CA ALA A 301 5.50 2.08 28.83
C ALA A 301 4.73 1.27 27.80
N GLU A 302 5.37 0.88 26.70
CA GLU A 302 4.78 -0.01 25.68
C GLU A 302 4.43 -1.38 26.26
N MET A 303 5.36 -1.97 27.03
CA MET A 303 5.19 -3.29 27.64
C MET A 303 4.14 -3.31 28.76
N LEU A 304 3.84 -2.17 29.38
CA LEU A 304 2.83 -2.07 30.44
C LEU A 304 1.44 -2.51 29.96
N TYR A 305 1.12 -2.32 28.67
CA TYR A 305 -0.12 -2.81 28.07
C TYR A 305 -0.24 -4.34 28.19
N LEU A 306 0.82 -5.07 27.85
CA LEU A 306 0.85 -6.52 27.93
C LEU A 306 0.92 -7.01 29.38
N GLN A 307 1.73 -6.35 30.21
CA GLN A 307 1.83 -6.68 31.63
C GLN A 307 0.46 -6.57 32.32
N PHE A 308 -0.27 -5.48 32.08
CA PHE A 308 -1.60 -5.29 32.64
C PHE A 308 -2.56 -6.41 32.24
N ILE A 309 -2.54 -6.85 30.98
CA ILE A 309 -3.39 -7.96 30.52
C ILE A 309 -3.03 -9.23 31.28
N SER A 310 -1.74 -9.55 31.39
CA SER A 310 -1.24 -10.73 32.11
C SER A 310 -1.69 -10.75 33.57
N ASP A 311 -1.69 -9.58 34.22
CA ASP A 311 -2.06 -9.45 35.64
C ASP A 311 -3.58 -9.49 35.87
N SER A 312 -4.38 -9.14 34.86
CA SER A 312 -5.82 -8.85 35.03
C SER A 312 -6.75 -9.95 34.56
N VAL A 313 -6.29 -10.91 33.75
CA VAL A 313 -7.17 -11.94 33.17
C VAL A 313 -6.67 -13.36 33.45
N PRO A 314 -7.57 -14.34 33.59
CA PRO A 314 -7.16 -15.71 33.83
C PRO A 314 -6.37 -16.26 32.62
N PRO A 315 -5.47 -17.25 32.83
CA PRO A 315 -4.59 -17.72 31.77
C PRO A 315 -5.30 -18.22 30.50
N ALA A 316 -6.48 -18.82 30.63
CA ALA A 316 -7.28 -19.23 29.48
C ALA A 316 -7.74 -18.04 28.60
N ALA A 317 -8.06 -16.89 29.21
CA ALA A 317 -8.45 -15.69 28.48
C ALA A 317 -7.27 -15.06 27.74
N ILE A 318 -6.05 -15.15 28.29
CA ILE A 318 -4.81 -14.71 27.60
C ILE A 318 -4.68 -15.41 26.25
N ALA A 319 -4.94 -16.71 26.17
CA ALA A 319 -4.89 -17.45 24.91
C ALA A 319 -5.85 -16.88 23.85
N PHE A 320 -7.08 -16.51 24.22
CA PHE A 320 -8.04 -15.88 23.31
C PHE A 320 -7.63 -14.47 22.89
N LEU A 321 -7.17 -13.64 23.83
CA LEU A 321 -6.71 -12.27 23.52
C LEU A 321 -5.48 -12.29 22.61
N THR A 322 -4.60 -13.27 22.79
CA THR A 322 -3.42 -13.48 21.93
C THR A 322 -3.82 -13.70 20.47
N ILE A 323 -4.97 -14.31 20.18
CA ILE A 323 -5.46 -14.44 18.80
C ILE A 323 -5.79 -13.08 18.19
N GLY A 324 -6.27 -12.11 18.97
CA GLY A 324 -6.45 -10.74 18.49
C GLY A 324 -5.14 -10.05 18.11
N PHE A 325 -4.10 -10.23 18.93
CA PHE A 325 -2.76 -9.74 18.61
C PHE A 325 -2.15 -10.46 17.39
N ALA A 326 -2.29 -11.79 17.33
CA ALA A 326 -1.87 -12.60 16.18
C ALA A 326 -2.55 -12.10 14.91
N ALA A 327 -3.87 -11.92 14.97
CA ALA A 327 -4.67 -11.46 13.83
C ALA A 327 -4.18 -10.12 13.29
N ALA A 328 -3.89 -9.16 14.17
CA ALA A 328 -3.42 -7.83 13.81
C ALA A 328 -1.99 -7.78 13.26
N SER A 329 -1.06 -8.53 13.86
CA SER A 329 0.30 -8.62 13.33
C SER A 329 0.34 -9.37 12.00
N MET A 330 -0.45 -10.44 11.86
CA MET A 330 -0.49 -11.24 10.64
C MET A 330 -1.12 -10.50 9.45
N SER A 331 -2.21 -9.74 9.66
CA SER A 331 -2.84 -8.92 8.60
C SER A 331 -1.87 -7.89 8.02
N CYS A 332 -1.10 -7.22 8.88
CA CYS A 332 -0.21 -6.18 8.39
C CYS A 332 0.99 -6.79 7.66
N THR A 333 1.56 -7.87 8.19
CA THR A 333 2.66 -8.57 7.52
C THR A 333 2.23 -9.16 6.19
N ASP A 334 1.02 -9.69 6.06
CA ASP A 334 0.51 -10.16 4.77
C ASP A 334 0.35 -9.03 3.76
N THR A 335 -0.16 -7.87 4.21
CA THR A 335 -0.45 -6.72 3.37
C THR A 335 0.83 -6.11 2.85
N PHE A 336 1.82 -5.89 3.74
CA PHE A 336 3.10 -5.33 3.36
C PHE A 336 3.91 -6.30 2.50
N ALA A 337 3.94 -7.59 2.83
CA ALA A 337 4.61 -8.59 2.02
C ALA A 337 4.00 -8.70 0.61
N THR A 338 2.66 -8.70 0.51
CA THR A 338 1.95 -8.75 -0.78
C THR A 338 2.14 -7.47 -1.59
N SER A 339 2.08 -6.30 -0.95
CA SER A 339 2.29 -5.00 -1.59
C SER A 339 3.72 -4.85 -2.10
N GLY A 340 4.73 -5.19 -1.28
CA GLY A 340 6.13 -5.17 -1.70
C GLY A 340 6.42 -6.21 -2.79
N ALA A 341 5.90 -7.43 -2.66
CA ALA A 341 6.02 -8.47 -3.69
C ALA A 341 5.35 -8.06 -5.00
N SER A 342 4.25 -7.30 -4.96
CA SER A 342 3.61 -6.76 -6.17
C SER A 342 4.50 -5.78 -6.91
N CYS A 343 5.21 -4.91 -6.18
CA CYS A 343 6.17 -3.98 -6.76
C CYS A 343 7.35 -4.73 -7.37
N LEU A 344 7.92 -5.71 -6.65
CA LEU A 344 9.05 -6.49 -7.18
C LEU A 344 8.65 -7.35 -8.39
N SER A 345 7.54 -8.08 -8.30
CA SER A 345 7.09 -8.98 -9.37
C SER A 345 6.71 -8.22 -10.63
N ARG A 346 5.91 -7.15 -10.53
CA ARG A 346 5.42 -6.40 -11.69
C ARG A 346 6.44 -5.39 -12.21
N ASP A 347 7.06 -4.64 -11.32
CA ASP A 347 7.84 -3.46 -11.70
C ASP A 347 9.31 -3.74 -11.94
N ILE A 348 9.81 -4.88 -11.46
CA ILE A 348 11.19 -5.33 -11.72
C ILE A 348 11.17 -6.59 -12.58
N ILE A 349 10.56 -7.67 -12.08
CA ILE A 349 10.63 -8.96 -12.76
C ILE A 349 9.88 -8.91 -14.09
N GLN A 350 8.59 -8.61 -14.09
CA GLN A 350 7.81 -8.57 -15.33
C GLN A 350 8.29 -7.46 -16.26
N ARG A 351 8.56 -6.26 -15.73
CA ARG A 351 8.95 -5.14 -16.60
C ARG A 351 10.31 -5.30 -17.29
N PHE A 352 11.33 -5.79 -16.57
CA PHE A 352 12.72 -5.76 -17.04
C PHE A 352 13.37 -7.14 -17.20
N LEU A 353 13.02 -8.12 -16.37
CA LEU A 353 13.67 -9.45 -16.37
C LEU A 353 12.92 -10.49 -17.22
N ARG A 354 11.59 -10.48 -17.19
CA ARG A 354 10.69 -11.40 -17.90
C ARG A 354 9.44 -10.69 -18.48
N PRO A 355 9.59 -9.84 -19.52
CA PRO A 355 8.47 -9.14 -20.16
C PRO A 355 7.37 -10.02 -20.73
N GLN A 356 7.70 -11.27 -21.07
CA GLN A 356 6.79 -12.23 -21.69
C GLN A 356 6.19 -13.23 -20.70
N ALA A 357 6.39 -13.04 -19.39
CA ALA A 357 5.87 -13.96 -18.37
C ALA A 357 4.34 -14.08 -18.45
N THR A 358 3.85 -15.32 -18.51
CA THR A 358 2.43 -15.66 -18.48
C THR A 358 1.80 -15.37 -17.12
N MET A 359 0.47 -15.34 -17.05
CA MET A 359 -0.26 -15.19 -15.77
C MET A 359 0.19 -16.20 -14.73
N SER A 360 0.21 -17.49 -15.10
CA SER A 360 0.51 -18.57 -14.18
C SER A 360 1.94 -18.47 -13.63
N GLU A 361 2.89 -18.08 -14.47
CA GLU A 361 4.27 -17.79 -14.03
C GLU A 361 4.30 -16.58 -13.09
N MET A 362 3.58 -15.51 -13.43
CA MET A 362 3.49 -14.33 -12.58
C MET A 362 2.88 -14.64 -11.21
N LEU A 363 1.86 -15.49 -11.14
CA LEU A 363 1.29 -15.94 -9.87
C LEU A 363 2.32 -16.68 -9.01
N ILE A 364 3.12 -17.57 -9.61
CA ILE A 364 4.19 -18.29 -8.90
C ILE A 364 5.27 -17.32 -8.42
N ILE A 365 5.72 -16.41 -9.29
CA ILE A 365 6.72 -15.38 -8.97
C ILE A 365 6.25 -14.54 -7.79
N SER A 366 5.01 -14.06 -7.82
CA SER A 366 4.44 -13.26 -6.73
C SER A 366 4.40 -14.03 -5.42
N ARG A 367 3.98 -15.31 -5.43
CA ARG A 367 3.95 -16.16 -4.23
C ARG A 367 5.33 -16.39 -3.63
N VAL A 368 6.33 -16.66 -4.48
CA VAL A 368 7.73 -16.83 -4.04
C VAL A 368 8.25 -15.53 -3.43
N LEU A 369 7.98 -14.38 -4.06
CA LEU A 369 8.40 -13.08 -3.55
C LEU A 369 7.72 -12.72 -2.23
N VAL A 370 6.43 -13.04 -2.04
CA VAL A 370 5.75 -12.85 -0.75
C VAL A 370 6.48 -13.63 0.35
N VAL A 371 6.75 -14.92 0.13
CA VAL A 371 7.46 -15.76 1.12
C VAL A 371 8.86 -15.22 1.38
N LEU A 372 9.57 -14.76 0.34
CA LEU A 372 10.89 -14.14 0.48
C LEU A 372 10.83 -12.84 1.31
N MET A 373 9.84 -11.98 1.07
CA MET A 373 9.63 -10.75 1.85
C MET A 373 9.40 -11.08 3.33
N ILE A 374 8.52 -12.03 3.63
CA ILE A 374 8.26 -12.50 5.00
C ILE A 374 9.54 -13.04 5.64
N ALA A 375 10.32 -13.85 4.92
CA ALA A 375 11.57 -14.41 5.42
C ALA A 375 12.61 -13.32 5.73
N ILE A 376 12.75 -12.32 4.85
CA ILE A 376 13.66 -11.19 5.08
C ILE A 376 13.21 -10.38 6.30
N SER A 377 11.92 -10.04 6.40
CA SER A 377 11.38 -9.33 7.57
C SER A 377 11.61 -10.11 8.87
N ALA A 378 11.35 -11.41 8.87
CA ALA A 378 11.59 -12.28 10.02
C ALA A 378 13.07 -12.28 10.45
N LEU A 379 14.00 -12.34 9.50
CA LEU A 379 15.44 -12.31 9.78
C LEU A 379 15.90 -10.96 10.36
N VAL A 380 15.37 -9.85 9.83
CA VAL A 380 15.68 -8.51 10.35
C VAL A 380 15.09 -8.34 11.76
N ALA A 381 13.87 -8.83 12.01
CA ALA A 381 13.20 -8.75 13.32
C ALA A 381 13.89 -9.52 14.45
N LEU A 382 14.83 -10.43 14.13
CA LEU A 382 15.68 -11.08 15.14
C LEU A 382 16.69 -10.12 15.77
N ASN A 383 17.07 -9.06 15.07
CA ASN A 383 18.11 -8.11 15.49
C ASN A 383 17.55 -6.74 15.89
N VAL A 384 16.27 -6.49 15.64
CA VAL A 384 15.60 -5.23 15.98
C VAL A 384 14.66 -5.46 17.16
N GLU A 385 14.78 -4.63 18.19
CA GLU A 385 14.01 -4.75 19.43
C GLU A 385 12.97 -3.64 19.60
N SER A 386 13.26 -2.42 19.12
CA SER A 386 12.36 -1.27 19.27
C SER A 386 11.29 -1.22 18.17
N ILE A 387 10.02 -1.12 18.59
CA ILE A 387 8.89 -0.90 17.69
C ILE A 387 9.00 0.48 17.03
N MET A 388 9.24 1.51 17.82
CA MET A 388 9.27 2.90 17.37
C MET A 388 10.36 3.12 16.31
N ASP A 389 11.58 2.65 16.59
CA ASP A 389 12.74 2.76 15.70
C ASP A 389 12.46 2.10 14.34
N ALA A 390 11.91 0.88 14.34
CA ALA A 390 11.56 0.15 13.14
C ALA A 390 10.53 0.90 12.26
N VAL A 391 9.52 1.52 12.88
CA VAL A 391 8.51 2.28 12.12
C VAL A 391 9.10 3.57 11.56
N ILE A 392 9.90 4.29 12.35
CA ILE A 392 10.53 5.53 11.89
C ILE A 392 11.43 5.21 10.70
N MET A 393 12.31 4.22 10.81
CA MET A 393 13.17 3.75 9.71
C MET A 393 12.36 3.46 8.43
N ALA A 394 11.23 2.75 8.54
CA ALA A 394 10.37 2.47 7.39
C ALA A 394 9.78 3.74 6.79
N THR A 395 9.25 4.62 7.63
CA THR A 395 8.52 5.84 7.24
C THR A 395 9.44 6.85 6.56
N VAL A 396 10.63 7.08 7.10
CA VAL A 396 11.57 8.09 6.59
C VAL A 396 12.12 7.72 5.21
N ILE A 397 12.26 6.42 4.90
CA ILE A 397 12.64 5.97 3.55
C ILE A 397 11.57 6.37 2.55
N GLY A 398 10.29 6.15 2.84
CA GLY A 398 9.18 6.57 1.97
C GLY A 398 9.13 8.10 1.80
N THR A 399 9.23 8.83 2.91
CA THR A 399 9.25 10.31 2.97
C THR A 399 10.33 10.90 2.06
N THR A 400 11.56 10.37 2.10
CA THR A 400 12.73 10.96 1.42
C THR A 400 12.95 10.44 0.01
N SER A 401 12.48 9.23 -0.30
CA SER A 401 12.74 8.60 -1.60
C SER A 401 11.80 9.11 -2.69
N TYR A 402 10.50 8.82 -2.56
CA TYR A 402 9.57 8.90 -3.69
C TYR A 402 8.31 9.73 -3.42
N PHE A 403 8.19 10.35 -2.23
CA PHE A 403 7.11 11.31 -1.95
C PHE A 403 7.06 12.48 -2.94
N PHE A 404 8.17 13.18 -3.16
CA PHE A 404 8.22 14.30 -4.11
C PHE A 404 7.94 13.88 -5.56
N PRO A 405 8.52 12.76 -6.07
CA PRO A 405 8.10 12.18 -7.34
C PRO A 405 6.59 11.91 -7.44
N ILE A 406 5.95 11.37 -6.41
CA ILE A 406 4.50 11.13 -6.40
C ILE A 406 3.72 12.44 -6.46
N VAL A 407 3.93 13.34 -5.50
CA VAL A 407 3.17 14.59 -5.40
C VAL A 407 3.43 15.49 -6.62
N GLY A 408 4.69 15.63 -7.02
CA GLY A 408 5.06 16.37 -8.22
C GLY A 408 4.53 15.74 -9.50
N GLY A 409 4.38 14.41 -9.54
CA GLY A 409 3.77 13.70 -10.66
C GLY A 409 2.29 14.05 -10.84
N LEU A 410 1.55 14.09 -9.72
CA LEU A 410 0.12 14.40 -9.68
C LEU A 410 -0.21 15.87 -9.89
N TYR A 411 0.63 16.79 -9.41
CA TYR A 411 0.30 18.23 -9.32
C TYR A 411 1.18 19.15 -10.14
N TRP A 412 2.41 18.75 -10.51
CA TRP A 412 3.36 19.65 -11.15
C TRP A 412 3.67 19.26 -12.61
N LYS A 413 3.08 20.01 -13.55
CA LYS A 413 3.27 19.82 -15.00
C LYS A 413 4.75 19.87 -15.42
N ARG A 414 5.58 20.64 -14.70
CA ARG A 414 7.02 20.82 -15.03
C ARG A 414 7.91 19.68 -14.55
N ALA A 415 7.44 18.82 -13.65
CA ALA A 415 8.25 17.74 -13.09
C ALA A 415 8.78 16.80 -14.20
N THR A 416 10.08 16.49 -14.13
CA THR A 416 10.78 15.69 -15.15
C THR A 416 11.29 14.37 -14.60
N LYS A 417 11.60 13.43 -15.51
CA LYS A 417 12.16 12.12 -15.15
C LYS A 417 13.49 12.19 -14.41
N TRP A 418 14.34 13.15 -14.76
CA TRP A 418 15.63 13.34 -14.12
C TRP A 418 15.50 13.94 -12.73
N GLY A 419 14.55 14.86 -12.52
CA GLY A 419 14.21 15.35 -11.19
C GLY A 419 13.69 14.22 -10.31
N ALA A 420 12.77 13.40 -10.82
CA ALA A 420 12.24 12.25 -10.10
C ALA A 420 13.33 11.23 -9.74
N LEU A 421 14.19 10.85 -10.69
CA LEU A 421 15.29 9.92 -10.43
C LEU A 421 16.28 10.46 -9.39
N ALA A 422 16.66 11.74 -9.51
CA ALA A 422 17.58 12.36 -8.56
C ALA A 422 17.00 12.44 -7.14
N ALA A 423 15.70 12.70 -7.00
CA ALA A 423 15.01 12.68 -5.71
C ALA A 423 15.12 11.30 -5.03
N VAL A 424 14.87 10.23 -5.78
CA VAL A 424 14.95 8.85 -5.26
C VAL A 424 16.38 8.47 -4.91
N VAL A 425 17.33 8.75 -5.80
CA VAL A 425 18.74 8.35 -5.60
C VAL A 425 19.40 9.17 -4.51
N VAL A 426 19.24 10.50 -4.50
CA VAL A 426 19.87 11.39 -3.52
C VAL A 426 19.15 11.32 -2.18
N GLY A 427 17.82 11.48 -2.16
CA GLY A 427 17.05 11.47 -0.93
C GLY A 427 16.98 10.07 -0.31
N GLY A 428 16.45 9.12 -1.06
CA GLY A 428 16.29 7.74 -0.60
C GLY A 428 17.62 7.03 -0.36
N GLY A 429 18.57 7.17 -1.29
CA GLY A 429 19.91 6.59 -1.12
C GLY A 429 20.65 7.13 0.09
N LEU A 430 20.57 8.45 0.35
CA LEU A 430 21.14 9.05 1.54
C LEU A 430 20.45 8.53 2.81
N GLN A 431 19.12 8.46 2.83
CA GLN A 431 18.38 8.00 4.00
C GLN A 431 18.72 6.55 4.37
N ILE A 432 18.76 5.67 3.37
CA ILE A 432 19.17 4.26 3.56
C ILE A 432 20.61 4.19 4.07
N MET A 433 21.51 5.02 3.54
CA MET A 433 22.91 5.07 3.97
C MET A 433 23.04 5.55 5.43
N ILE A 434 22.29 6.57 5.84
CA ILE A 434 22.29 7.07 7.22
C ILE A 434 21.82 5.98 8.18
N ILE A 435 20.68 5.35 7.89
CA ILE A 435 20.14 4.25 8.71
C ILE A 435 21.16 3.11 8.80
N ALA A 436 21.72 2.67 7.68
CA ALA A 436 22.71 1.61 7.69
C ALA A 436 23.97 1.98 8.50
N TYR A 437 24.40 3.24 8.43
CA TYR A 437 25.52 3.74 9.21
C TYR A 437 25.21 3.74 10.72
N GLU A 438 24.03 4.19 11.12
CA GLU A 438 23.56 4.18 12.52
C GLU A 438 23.45 2.76 13.07
N SER A 439 22.77 1.86 12.35
CA SER A 439 22.49 0.51 12.83
C SER A 439 23.73 -0.39 12.86
N PHE A 440 24.60 -0.32 11.84
CA PHE A 440 25.70 -1.27 11.69
C PHE A 440 27.07 -0.75 12.13
N ILE A 441 27.34 0.55 11.97
CA ILE A 441 28.67 1.14 12.19
C ILE A 441 28.72 1.92 13.49
N LEU A 442 27.88 2.95 13.62
CA LEU A 442 27.91 3.88 14.74
C LEU A 442 27.28 3.28 16.01
N LYS A 443 26.24 2.45 15.86
CA LYS A 443 25.43 1.90 16.97
C LYS A 443 24.90 2.97 17.93
N ALA A 444 24.71 4.18 17.40
CA ALA A 444 24.14 5.32 18.08
C ALA A 444 23.48 6.24 17.03
N PRO A 445 22.54 7.10 17.43
CA PRO A 445 21.94 8.08 16.52
C PRO A 445 23.00 9.05 15.95
N VAL A 446 22.91 9.41 14.67
CA VAL A 446 23.86 10.34 14.01
C VAL A 446 23.85 11.73 14.65
N GLU A 447 22.78 12.10 15.34
CA GLU A 447 22.73 13.31 16.17
C GLU A 447 23.89 13.38 17.18
N THR A 448 24.35 12.22 17.67
CA THR A 448 25.46 12.13 18.63
C THR A 448 26.79 12.58 18.05
N LEU A 449 26.96 12.54 16.72
CA LEU A 449 28.16 13.03 16.03
C LEU A 449 28.21 14.55 15.93
N PHE A 450 27.06 15.22 15.98
CA PHE A 450 26.96 16.67 15.86
C PHE A 450 26.19 17.29 17.03
N PRO A 451 26.68 17.14 18.27
CA PRO A 451 25.99 17.64 19.46
C PRO A 451 25.82 19.17 19.45
N ALA A 452 26.66 19.90 18.70
CA ALA A 452 26.52 21.33 18.51
C ALA A 452 25.25 21.72 17.75
N LEU A 453 24.80 20.91 16.77
CA LEU A 453 23.55 21.14 16.04
C LEU A 453 22.33 20.90 16.94
N GLY A 454 22.39 19.85 17.77
CA GLY A 454 21.36 19.58 18.78
C GLY A 454 21.26 20.71 19.83
N ARG A 455 22.39 21.25 20.30
CA ARG A 455 22.42 22.40 21.22
C ARG A 455 21.87 23.70 20.63
N LEU A 456 21.97 23.86 19.31
CA LEU A 456 21.38 25.00 18.58
C LEU A 456 19.86 24.83 18.37
N GLY A 457 19.28 23.70 18.79
CA GLY A 457 17.86 23.41 18.60
C GLY A 457 17.47 23.23 17.13
N ILE A 458 18.42 22.86 16.27
CA ILE A 458 18.19 22.66 14.84
C ILE A 458 17.84 21.17 14.63
N PRO A 459 16.58 20.81 14.37
CA PRO A 459 16.13 19.41 14.36
C PRO A 459 16.51 18.64 13.08
N LEU A 460 17.54 19.07 12.36
CA LEU A 460 17.90 18.54 11.04
C LEU A 460 18.29 17.06 11.06
N LEU A 461 18.96 16.62 12.14
CA LEU A 461 19.46 15.26 12.28
C LEU A 461 18.53 14.34 13.07
N VAL A 462 17.38 14.86 13.53
CA VAL A 462 16.39 14.09 14.31
C VAL A 462 15.70 13.05 13.43
N GLU A 463 15.27 11.93 14.04
CA GLU A 463 14.59 10.81 13.36
C GLU A 463 15.41 10.29 12.15
N HIS A 464 16.64 9.83 12.41
CA HIS A 464 17.59 9.38 11.38
C HIS A 464 17.93 10.43 10.32
N GLY A 465 17.90 11.72 10.67
CA GLY A 465 18.19 12.82 9.75
C GLY A 465 17.21 12.99 8.60
N VAL A 466 15.95 12.58 8.80
CA VAL A 466 14.88 12.64 7.78
C VAL A 466 14.73 14.02 7.15
N LEU A 467 14.86 15.11 7.93
CA LEU A 467 14.71 16.46 7.39
C LEU A 467 15.81 16.80 6.39
N VAL A 468 17.03 16.30 6.59
CA VAL A 468 18.13 16.45 5.62
C VAL A 468 17.82 15.66 4.35
N GLY A 469 17.43 14.39 4.49
CA GLY A 469 17.06 13.55 3.34
C GLY A 469 15.90 14.12 2.54
N LEU A 470 14.86 14.60 3.22
CA LEU A 470 13.67 15.21 2.62
C LEU A 470 14.04 16.52 1.91
N SER A 471 14.81 17.39 2.56
CA SER A 471 15.23 18.67 1.98
C SER A 471 16.06 18.46 0.71
N LEU A 472 17.03 17.54 0.76
CA LEU A 472 17.86 17.22 -0.40
C LEU A 472 17.04 16.58 -1.53
N SER A 473 16.12 15.67 -1.21
CA SER A 473 15.20 15.09 -2.19
C SER A 473 14.37 16.17 -2.89
N GLY A 474 13.75 17.08 -2.12
CA GLY A 474 12.96 18.18 -2.64
C GLY A 474 13.77 19.16 -3.49
N LEU A 475 14.96 19.57 -3.02
CA LEU A 475 15.85 20.47 -3.74
C LEU A 475 16.34 19.86 -5.05
N CYS A 476 16.76 18.59 -5.04
CA CYS A 476 17.17 17.87 -6.25
C CYS A 476 15.98 17.70 -7.21
N PHE A 477 14.81 17.32 -6.70
CA PHE A 477 13.60 17.15 -7.49
C PHE A 477 13.22 18.42 -8.24
N VAL A 478 13.14 19.54 -7.52
CA VAL A 478 12.74 20.84 -8.08
C VAL A 478 13.84 21.40 -8.98
N GLY A 479 15.08 21.45 -8.49
CA GLY A 479 16.22 22.01 -9.21
C GLY A 479 16.47 21.31 -10.54
N ILE A 480 16.57 19.98 -10.54
CA ILE A 480 16.84 19.21 -11.76
C ILE A 480 15.61 19.23 -12.69
N SER A 481 14.39 19.23 -12.15
CA SER A 481 13.20 19.37 -13.00
C SER A 481 13.20 20.70 -13.76
N ILE A 482 13.60 21.81 -13.14
CA ILE A 482 13.66 23.12 -13.80
C ILE A 482 14.81 23.19 -14.82
N LEU A 483 15.95 22.55 -14.54
CA LEU A 483 17.14 22.58 -15.40
C LEU A 483 17.07 21.63 -16.60
N THR A 484 16.22 20.60 -16.56
CA THR A 484 16.13 19.57 -17.63
C THR A 484 14.98 19.83 -18.59
N LYS A 485 15.01 19.19 -19.76
CA LYS A 485 13.99 19.36 -20.82
C LYS A 485 12.56 19.12 -20.29
N LYS A 486 11.60 19.88 -20.79
CA LYS A 486 10.17 19.73 -20.45
C LYS A 486 9.68 18.32 -20.81
N PRO A 487 8.77 17.74 -20.02
CA PRO A 487 8.20 16.42 -20.32
C PRO A 487 7.33 16.47 -21.58
N ASP A 488 7.23 15.33 -22.25
CA ASP A 488 6.34 15.13 -23.40
C ASP A 488 4.87 15.36 -22.98
N PRO A 489 4.11 16.21 -23.68
CA PRO A 489 2.67 16.40 -23.43
C PRO A 489 1.87 15.09 -23.36
N MET A 490 2.25 14.07 -24.14
CA MET A 490 1.57 12.77 -24.15
C MET A 490 1.66 12.05 -22.79
N ARG A 491 2.77 12.23 -22.07
CA ARG A 491 2.96 11.68 -20.70
C ARG A 491 2.21 12.46 -19.63
N LEU A 492 1.85 13.71 -19.92
CA LEU A 492 1.08 14.56 -19.01
C LEU A 492 -0.43 14.33 -19.15
N ALA A 493 -0.90 13.91 -20.33
CA ALA A 493 -2.32 13.71 -20.61
C ALA A 493 -3.05 12.85 -19.55
N PRO A 494 -2.50 11.73 -19.05
CA PRO A 494 -3.18 10.94 -18.00
C PRO A 494 -3.37 11.65 -16.66
N PHE A 495 -2.59 12.70 -16.39
CA PHE A 495 -2.56 13.40 -15.10
C PHE A 495 -3.29 14.76 -15.16
N PHE A 496 -3.35 15.36 -16.35
CA PHE A 496 -3.88 16.71 -16.57
C PHE A 496 -4.86 16.69 -17.75
N SER A 497 -6.17 16.77 -17.44
CA SER A 497 -7.24 16.74 -18.45
C SER A 497 -7.09 17.84 -19.51
N GLU A 498 -6.70 19.04 -19.11
CA GLU A 498 -6.42 20.16 -20.03
C GLU A 498 -5.35 19.82 -21.07
N VAL A 499 -4.32 19.03 -20.68
CA VAL A 499 -3.27 18.60 -21.60
C VAL A 499 -3.78 17.48 -22.49
N ALA A 500 -4.59 16.57 -21.95
CA ALA A 500 -5.22 15.54 -22.75
C ALA A 500 -6.14 16.12 -23.83
N GLU A 501 -6.98 17.10 -23.49
CA GLU A 501 -7.84 17.81 -24.44
C GLU A 501 -7.02 18.50 -25.53
N ALA A 502 -5.94 19.18 -25.15
CA ALA A 502 -5.06 19.87 -26.11
C ALA A 502 -4.29 18.92 -27.05
N VAL A 503 -3.91 17.74 -26.56
CA VAL A 503 -3.12 16.76 -27.34
C VAL A 503 -4.01 15.85 -28.20
N LEU A 504 -5.20 15.48 -27.71
CA LEU A 504 -6.07 14.52 -28.36
C LEU A 504 -7.07 15.17 -29.33
N GLY A 505 -7.50 16.41 -29.04
CA GLY A 505 -8.52 17.12 -29.80
C GLY A 505 -9.91 16.46 -29.72
N GLU A 506 -10.98 17.24 -29.73
CA GLU A 506 -12.35 16.71 -29.87
C GLU A 506 -12.61 16.28 -31.32
N GLN A 507 -11.97 15.21 -31.79
CA GLN A 507 -12.37 14.56 -33.04
C GLN A 507 -13.30 13.40 -32.70
N ILE A 508 -14.62 13.69 -32.70
CA ILE A 508 -15.66 12.66 -32.72
C ILE A 508 -15.51 11.92 -34.05
N VAL A 509 -14.94 10.71 -34.02
CA VAL A 509 -14.86 9.87 -35.21
C VAL A 509 -16.24 9.28 -35.45
N HIS A 510 -16.88 9.65 -36.56
CA HIS A 510 -18.17 9.07 -36.93
C HIS A 510 -17.98 7.62 -37.39
N VAL A 511 -18.59 6.70 -36.65
CA VAL A 511 -18.65 5.27 -36.98
C VAL A 511 -19.98 4.95 -37.64
N ASP A 512 -19.94 4.25 -38.78
CA ASP A 512 -21.15 3.71 -39.39
C ASP A 512 -21.63 2.48 -38.61
N ARG A 513 -22.54 2.73 -37.67
CA ARG A 513 -23.17 1.71 -36.83
C ARG A 513 -24.08 0.75 -37.60
N SER A 514 -24.39 1.02 -38.87
CA SER A 514 -25.22 0.15 -39.70
C SER A 514 -24.41 -0.93 -40.43
N SER A 515 -23.08 -0.86 -40.39
CA SER A 515 -22.22 -1.84 -41.05
C SER A 515 -22.31 -3.24 -40.43
N PRO A 516 -22.23 -4.33 -41.23
CA PRO A 516 -22.22 -5.70 -40.73
C PRO A 516 -21.04 -5.96 -39.77
N ASP A 517 -19.88 -5.37 -40.07
CA ASP A 517 -18.66 -5.50 -39.28
C ASP A 517 -18.82 -4.89 -37.88
N TYR A 518 -19.51 -3.75 -37.77
CA TYR A 518 -19.82 -3.15 -36.48
C TYR A 518 -20.68 -4.09 -35.63
N SER A 519 -21.75 -4.63 -36.21
CA SER A 519 -22.64 -5.57 -35.52
C SER A 519 -21.90 -6.84 -35.06
N LEU A 520 -20.98 -7.35 -35.88
CA LEU A 520 -20.18 -8.52 -35.57
C LEU A 520 -19.21 -8.28 -34.40
N ILE A 521 -18.48 -7.15 -34.40
CA ILE A 521 -17.58 -6.80 -33.30
C ILE A 521 -18.36 -6.54 -32.01
N GLN A 522 -19.47 -5.79 -32.07
CA GLN A 522 -20.29 -5.48 -30.90
C GLN A 522 -20.89 -6.73 -30.24
N SER A 523 -21.19 -7.79 -31.02
CA SER A 523 -21.68 -9.06 -30.47
C SER A 523 -20.64 -9.80 -29.61
N LYS A 524 -19.35 -9.48 -29.78
CA LYS A 524 -18.21 -10.05 -29.04
C LYS A 524 -17.77 -9.21 -27.85
N VAL A 525 -18.37 -8.02 -27.65
CA VAL A 525 -18.04 -7.14 -26.53
C VAL A 525 -18.74 -7.64 -25.27
N GLU A 526 -17.96 -8.13 -24.30
CA GLU A 526 -18.44 -8.47 -22.96
C GLU A 526 -18.55 -7.17 -22.14
N GLU A 527 -19.74 -6.87 -21.62
CA GLU A 527 -20.00 -5.70 -20.78
C GLU A 527 -20.37 -6.13 -19.36
N LYS A 528 -19.68 -5.56 -18.37
CA LYS A 528 -20.00 -5.74 -16.95
C LYS A 528 -20.04 -4.40 -16.23
N VAL A 529 -21.23 -4.01 -15.78
CA VAL A 529 -21.43 -2.75 -15.03
C VAL A 529 -21.10 -2.94 -13.56
N THR A 530 -20.20 -2.11 -13.02
CA THR A 530 -19.78 -2.13 -11.61
C THR A 530 -19.77 -0.71 -11.06
N GLY A 531 -20.76 -0.38 -10.22
CA GLY A 531 -20.88 0.96 -9.64
C GLY A 531 -21.16 2.04 -10.70
N ALA A 532 -20.31 3.06 -10.77
CA ALA A 532 -20.45 4.18 -11.71
C ALA A 532 -19.79 3.96 -13.08
N ARG A 533 -19.24 2.77 -13.33
CA ARG A 533 -18.48 2.43 -14.54
C ARG A 533 -18.90 1.10 -15.14
N ALA A 534 -18.61 0.93 -16.42
CA ALA A 534 -18.73 -0.33 -17.12
C ALA A 534 -17.34 -0.86 -17.47
N HIS A 535 -17.16 -2.17 -17.42
CA HIS A 535 -15.98 -2.87 -17.93
C HIS A 535 -16.36 -3.46 -19.28
N LEU A 536 -15.73 -2.97 -20.35
CA LEU A 536 -15.91 -3.48 -21.71
C LEU A 536 -14.69 -4.31 -22.08
N ASN A 537 -14.88 -5.56 -22.48
CA ASN A 537 -13.80 -6.43 -22.94
C ASN A 537 -14.13 -6.98 -24.33
N LEU A 538 -13.13 -7.01 -25.20
CA LEU A 538 -13.22 -7.56 -26.55
C LEU A 538 -12.00 -8.43 -26.82
N LYS A 539 -12.24 -9.70 -27.17
CA LYS A 539 -11.19 -10.65 -27.55
C LYS A 539 -11.16 -10.75 -29.07
N LEU A 540 -9.99 -10.55 -29.66
CA LEU A 540 -9.73 -10.68 -31.08
C LEU A 540 -8.79 -11.87 -31.31
N ASP A 541 -9.31 -12.91 -31.94
CA ASP A 541 -8.54 -14.03 -32.45
C ASP A 541 -8.00 -13.68 -33.85
N LEU A 542 -6.68 -13.75 -34.04
CA LEU A 542 -6.02 -13.32 -35.27
C LEU A 542 -5.75 -14.47 -36.26
N GLU A 543 -6.20 -15.68 -35.94
CA GLU A 543 -6.11 -16.84 -36.82
C GLU A 543 -7.06 -16.64 -38.01
N SER A 544 -6.54 -16.73 -39.23
CA SER A 544 -7.40 -16.79 -40.41
C SER A 544 -7.84 -18.23 -40.62
N GLU A 545 -9.07 -18.42 -41.09
CA GLU A 545 -9.49 -19.69 -41.68
C GLU A 545 -8.42 -20.12 -42.72
N GLY A 546 -7.72 -21.23 -42.46
CA GLY A 546 -6.79 -21.84 -43.43
C GLY A 546 -5.33 -22.07 -42.99
N THR A 547 -4.86 -21.55 -41.85
CA THR A 547 -3.50 -21.88 -41.33
C THR A 547 -3.58 -22.58 -39.99
N GLU A 548 -3.67 -23.91 -39.99
CA GLU A 548 -3.51 -24.71 -38.78
C GLU A 548 -2.06 -24.60 -38.25
N GLY A 549 -1.89 -24.00 -37.07
CA GLY A 549 -0.97 -24.53 -36.07
C GLY A 549 0.24 -23.70 -35.60
N ASP A 550 0.72 -22.68 -36.33
CA ASP A 550 2.04 -22.10 -36.00
C ASP A 550 2.19 -20.56 -36.16
N TYR A 551 1.10 -19.81 -36.30
CA TYR A 551 1.20 -18.35 -36.39
C TYR A 551 1.41 -17.71 -35.01
N GLU A 552 2.64 -17.24 -34.74
CA GLU A 552 2.93 -16.38 -33.60
C GLU A 552 2.92 -14.92 -34.03
N LEU A 553 2.04 -14.10 -33.42
CA LEU A 553 2.01 -12.66 -33.67
C LEU A 553 3.36 -12.04 -33.23
N PRO A 554 4.14 -11.42 -34.14
CA PRO A 554 5.40 -10.78 -33.79
C PRO A 554 5.12 -9.45 -33.07
N TRP A 555 4.78 -9.55 -31.78
CA TRP A 555 4.17 -8.51 -30.95
C TRP A 555 4.90 -7.17 -31.00
N ASP A 556 6.22 -7.14 -30.79
CA ASP A 556 6.96 -5.88 -30.75
C ASP A 556 6.98 -5.17 -32.10
N SER A 557 7.07 -5.93 -33.20
CA SER A 557 7.02 -5.37 -34.55
C SER A 557 5.62 -4.85 -34.90
N PHE A 558 4.58 -5.56 -34.47
CA PHE A 558 3.18 -5.18 -34.63
C PHE A 558 2.88 -3.90 -33.86
N VAL A 559 3.23 -3.83 -32.57
CA VAL A 559 3.01 -2.65 -31.72
C VAL A 559 3.80 -1.45 -32.24
N ARG A 560 5.04 -1.65 -32.71
CA ARG A 560 5.82 -0.55 -33.30
C ARG A 560 5.11 0.02 -34.52
N ARG A 561 4.66 -0.83 -35.43
CA ARG A 561 3.98 -0.42 -36.66
C ARG A 561 2.62 0.21 -36.39
N LEU A 562 1.85 -0.33 -35.46
CA LEU A 562 0.57 0.25 -35.02
C LEU A 562 0.73 1.70 -34.55
N LYS A 563 1.80 1.99 -33.82
CA LYS A 563 2.09 3.37 -33.35
C LYS A 563 2.60 4.29 -34.44
N GLU A 564 3.34 3.76 -35.42
CA GLU A 564 3.82 4.52 -36.58
C GLU A 564 2.65 4.90 -37.50
N ASP A 565 1.74 3.95 -37.77
CA ASP A 565 0.58 4.14 -38.63
C ASP A 565 -0.52 4.95 -37.94
N TYR A 566 -0.69 4.80 -36.63
CA TYR A 566 -1.74 5.44 -35.83
C TYR A 566 -1.18 6.10 -34.55
N PRO A 567 -0.87 7.42 -34.59
CA PRO A 567 -0.24 8.14 -33.48
C PRO A 567 -1.04 8.21 -32.17
N ARG A 568 -2.33 7.83 -32.18
CA ARG A 568 -3.17 7.72 -30.98
C ARG A 568 -2.78 6.53 -30.09
N TRP A 569 -2.04 5.56 -30.62
CA TRP A 569 -1.53 4.44 -29.86
C TRP A 569 -0.25 4.79 -29.10
N TYR A 570 -0.26 4.52 -27.81
CA TYR A 570 0.77 4.92 -26.87
C TYR A 570 1.12 3.77 -25.92
N THR A 571 2.41 3.59 -25.65
CA THR A 571 2.94 2.54 -24.76
C THR A 571 3.50 3.17 -23.50
N PRO A 572 2.68 3.43 -22.46
CA PRO A 572 3.13 4.15 -21.29
C PRO A 572 4.17 3.37 -20.48
N THR A 573 4.06 2.05 -20.44
CA THR A 573 4.84 1.17 -19.56
C THR A 573 5.57 0.07 -20.31
N GLY A 574 5.76 0.20 -21.63
CA GLY A 574 6.37 -0.82 -22.50
C GLY A 574 5.40 -1.40 -23.53
N SER A 575 5.87 -2.33 -24.38
CA SER A 575 5.04 -2.90 -25.46
C SER A 575 3.96 -3.85 -24.96
N HIS A 576 4.05 -4.40 -23.75
CA HIS A 576 3.09 -5.36 -23.19
C HIS A 576 1.70 -4.79 -22.92
N ILE A 577 1.60 -3.46 -22.74
CA ILE A 577 0.32 -2.76 -22.62
C ILE A 577 0.37 -1.53 -23.53
N VAL A 578 -0.56 -1.46 -24.47
CA VAL A 578 -0.71 -0.34 -25.40
C VAL A 578 -2.06 0.32 -25.14
N TYR A 579 -2.12 1.64 -25.09
CA TYR A 579 -3.38 2.39 -24.97
C TYR A 579 -3.63 3.16 -26.25
N ARG A 580 -4.86 3.15 -26.73
CA ARG A 580 -5.36 4.07 -27.74
C ARG A 580 -6.05 5.23 -27.02
N LEU A 581 -5.45 6.41 -27.10
CA LEU A 581 -5.93 7.58 -26.36
C LEU A 581 -7.11 8.21 -27.09
N SER A 582 -8.30 8.14 -26.48
CA SER A 582 -9.57 8.72 -26.96
C SER A 582 -10.15 9.76 -25.98
N HIS A 583 -9.74 9.71 -24.72
CA HIS A 583 -10.26 10.50 -23.61
C HIS A 583 -9.14 11.05 -22.72
N GLY A 584 -9.42 12.14 -22.00
CA GLY A 584 -8.57 12.59 -20.89
C GLY A 584 -8.64 11.68 -19.65
N ASP A 585 -9.68 10.86 -19.57
CA ASP A 585 -9.76 9.76 -18.61
C ASP A 585 -9.07 8.52 -19.19
N MET A 586 -7.85 8.26 -18.73
CA MET A 586 -7.03 7.18 -19.29
C MET A 586 -7.63 5.78 -19.04
N LEU A 587 -8.51 5.64 -18.04
CA LEU A 587 -9.23 4.37 -17.83
C LEU A 587 -10.36 4.15 -18.84
N SER A 588 -10.91 5.21 -19.43
CA SER A 588 -11.86 5.10 -20.55
C SER A 588 -11.14 4.82 -21.87
N CYS A 589 -9.84 5.06 -21.96
CA CYS A 589 -9.09 4.77 -23.18
C CYS A 589 -8.98 3.26 -23.44
N ILE A 590 -9.03 2.86 -24.71
CA ILE A 590 -8.92 1.45 -25.09
C ILE A 590 -7.52 0.94 -24.75
N LYS A 591 -7.45 -0.06 -23.89
CA LYS A 591 -6.22 -0.78 -23.53
C LYS A 591 -6.13 -2.07 -24.35
N MET A 592 -4.99 -2.29 -24.98
CA MET A 592 -4.64 -3.48 -25.74
C MET A 592 -3.52 -4.25 -25.03
N VAL A 593 -3.71 -5.57 -24.88
CA VAL A 593 -2.71 -6.50 -24.35
C VAL A 593 -2.65 -7.76 -25.21
N ARG A 594 -1.50 -8.44 -25.16
CA ARG A 594 -1.34 -9.76 -25.78
C ARG A 594 -2.06 -10.81 -24.93
N GLY A 595 -3.10 -11.44 -25.48
CA GLY A 595 -3.87 -12.47 -24.78
C GLY A 595 -3.26 -13.87 -24.87
N GLY A 596 -2.62 -14.19 -26.00
CA GLY A 596 -2.03 -15.48 -26.32
C GLY A 596 -1.04 -15.40 -27.48
N ARG A 597 -0.71 -16.53 -28.11
CA ARG A 597 0.21 -16.56 -29.28
C ARG A 597 -0.34 -15.77 -30.47
N SER A 598 -1.65 -15.87 -30.71
CA SER A 598 -2.39 -15.29 -31.85
C SER A 598 -3.59 -14.44 -31.40
N GLN A 599 -3.63 -14.00 -30.14
CA GLN A 599 -4.78 -13.28 -29.57
C GLN A 599 -4.42 -11.87 -29.08
N VAL A 600 -5.32 -10.93 -29.33
CA VAL A 600 -5.27 -9.56 -28.82
C VAL A 600 -6.52 -9.30 -27.98
N TRP A 601 -6.33 -8.80 -26.76
CA TRP A 601 -7.44 -8.43 -25.89
C TRP A 601 -7.50 -6.92 -25.76
N LEU A 602 -8.68 -6.37 -26.00
CA LEU A 602 -9.02 -4.98 -25.79
C LEU A 602 -9.90 -4.84 -24.55
N SER A 603 -9.63 -3.85 -23.72
CA SER A 603 -10.41 -3.55 -22.51
C SER A 603 -10.54 -2.05 -22.30
N SER A 604 -11.68 -1.60 -21.79
CA SER A 604 -11.91 -0.20 -21.39
C SER A 604 -12.85 -0.13 -20.18
N ASP A 605 -12.62 0.83 -19.29
CA ASP A 605 -13.39 1.03 -18.05
C ASP A 605 -14.12 2.40 -18.02
N PRO A 606 -14.99 2.74 -18.98
CA PRO A 606 -15.62 4.06 -19.05
C PRO A 606 -16.64 4.32 -17.94
N ALA A 607 -16.98 5.59 -17.75
CA ALA A 607 -18.22 5.95 -17.06
C ALA A 607 -19.42 5.34 -17.81
N VAL A 608 -20.46 4.92 -17.07
CA VAL A 608 -21.66 4.31 -17.69
C VAL A 608 -22.28 5.20 -18.77
N ALA A 609 -22.19 6.53 -18.62
CA ALA A 609 -22.66 7.49 -19.61
C ALA A 609 -21.87 7.48 -20.93
N ASP A 610 -20.59 7.08 -20.90
CA ASP A 610 -19.69 7.10 -22.05
C ASP A 610 -19.64 5.75 -22.79
N VAL A 611 -20.34 4.72 -22.30
CA VAL A 611 -20.35 3.37 -22.89
C VAL A 611 -20.69 3.35 -24.39
N PRO A 612 -21.71 4.09 -24.88
CA PRO A 612 -22.02 4.10 -26.32
C PRO A 612 -20.86 4.63 -27.17
N ARG A 613 -20.11 5.62 -26.66
CA ARG A 613 -18.94 6.18 -27.34
C ARG A 613 -17.77 5.20 -27.30
N GLU A 614 -17.51 4.55 -26.17
CA GLU A 614 -16.43 3.57 -26.08
C GLU A 614 -16.66 2.30 -26.90
N ARG A 615 -17.93 1.94 -27.14
CA ARG A 615 -18.27 0.89 -28.11
C ARG A 615 -17.83 1.26 -29.54
N ASP A 616 -18.00 2.53 -29.93
CA ASP A 616 -17.49 3.03 -31.21
C ASP A 616 -15.95 3.00 -31.24
N GLU A 617 -15.28 3.39 -30.15
CA GLU A 617 -13.81 3.39 -30.06
C GLU A 617 -13.20 1.98 -30.04
N LEU A 618 -13.86 1.00 -29.41
CA LEU A 618 -13.48 -0.42 -29.48
C LEU A 618 -13.52 -0.96 -30.91
N PHE A 619 -14.57 -0.59 -31.66
CA PHE A 619 -14.71 -0.97 -33.06
C PHE A 619 -13.58 -0.37 -33.91
N LEU A 620 -13.32 0.94 -33.77
CA LEU A 620 -12.21 1.60 -34.47
C LEU A 620 -10.86 0.96 -34.14
N SER A 621 -10.63 0.65 -32.86
CA SER A 621 -9.41 -0.02 -32.43
C SER A 621 -9.23 -1.39 -33.10
N ALA A 622 -10.30 -2.17 -33.20
CA ALA A 622 -10.27 -3.47 -33.88
C ALA A 622 -9.97 -3.32 -35.39
N GLN A 623 -10.54 -2.31 -36.05
CA GLN A 623 -10.24 -2.02 -37.46
C GLN A 623 -8.78 -1.60 -37.68
N GLU A 624 -8.25 -0.70 -36.85
CA GLU A 624 -6.85 -0.25 -36.93
C GLU A 624 -5.88 -1.44 -36.76
N ILE A 625 -6.18 -2.35 -35.83
CA ILE A 625 -5.42 -3.59 -35.62
C ILE A 625 -5.45 -4.48 -36.86
N ASP A 626 -6.63 -4.73 -37.43
CA ASP A 626 -6.78 -5.58 -38.61
C ASP A 626 -6.06 -5.00 -39.85
N MET A 627 -6.10 -3.68 -40.04
CA MET A 627 -5.37 -3.00 -41.12
C MET A 627 -3.85 -3.18 -41.01
N VAL A 628 -3.29 -3.02 -39.81
CA VAL A 628 -1.85 -3.20 -39.58
C VAL A 628 -1.46 -4.67 -39.80
N LEU A 629 -2.24 -5.61 -39.30
CA LEU A 629 -1.99 -7.04 -39.48
C LEU A 629 -2.05 -7.44 -40.96
N SER A 630 -3.05 -6.97 -41.69
CA SER A 630 -3.17 -7.14 -43.14
C SER A 630 -1.98 -6.56 -43.89
N ALA A 631 -1.49 -5.39 -43.49
CA ALA A 631 -0.31 -4.75 -44.08
C ALA A 631 1.03 -5.42 -43.69
N MET A 632 1.06 -6.20 -42.62
CA MET A 632 2.19 -7.06 -42.24
C MET A 632 2.17 -8.36 -43.06
N LYS A 633 1.01 -9.00 -43.21
CA LYS A 633 0.83 -10.21 -44.02
C LYS A 633 1.17 -10.00 -45.51
N ARG A 634 0.94 -8.81 -46.06
CA ARG A 634 1.31 -8.48 -47.46
C ARG A 634 2.82 -8.24 -47.69
N LYS A 635 3.62 -8.10 -46.63
CA LYS A 635 5.07 -7.82 -46.70
C LYS A 635 5.94 -9.01 -46.27
N ALA A 636 5.35 -10.02 -45.63
CA ALA A 636 5.95 -11.33 -45.41
C ALA A 636 5.72 -12.18 -46.66
#